data_AF-A0A1H0CL14-F1
#
_entry.id   AF-A0A1H0CL14-F1
#
_cell.length_a   1.000
_cell.length_b   1.000
_cell.length_c   1.000
_cell.angle_alpha   90.00
_cell.angle_beta   90.00
_cell.angle_gamma   90.00
#
_symmetry.space_group_name_H-M   'P 1'
#
loop_
_entity.id
_entity.type
_entity.pdbx_description
1 polymer ?
#
loop_
_entity_poly.entity_id
_entity_poly.type
_entity_poly.pdbx_seq_one_letter_code
_entity_poly.pdbx_strand_id
1 'polypeptide(L)'
;MNLISSMPRLPILMTLCLLAGCKTHLDPVSYSPGYTAVTRADGRVELVPDACMQPAAQDDIGVGEDFQPLLPPGCASNLILLQMVEQRSDVVQGRSTGSVMAAPVGRAAQVYIDGYDREELRRRQAEQQANTDTREAR
;
A
#
# COMPACT_ATOMS: atom_id res chain seq x y z
N MET A 1 44.00 12.43 47.07
CA MET A 1 43.28 13.36 46.17
C MET A 1 42.59 12.53 45.10
N ASN A 2 41.27 12.64 45.05
CA ASN A 2 40.38 11.88 44.17
C ASN A 2 40.56 12.33 42.71
N LEU A 3 40.75 11.40 41.78
CA LEU A 3 40.46 11.62 40.36
C LEU A 3 39.52 10.50 39.90
N ILE A 4 38.24 10.76 40.16
CA ILE A 4 37.09 10.01 39.69
C ILE A 4 36.95 10.25 38.19
N SER A 5 36.93 9.15 37.43
CA SER A 5 36.13 8.94 36.21
C SER A 5 36.15 10.06 35.16
N SER A 6 37.18 10.05 34.29
CA SER A 6 37.08 10.74 33.00
C SER A 6 36.45 9.79 31.99
N MET A 7 35.27 10.17 31.54
CA MET A 7 34.24 9.26 31.04
C MET A 7 34.46 8.87 29.57
N PRO A 8 34.02 7.67 29.13
CA PRO A 8 34.03 7.28 27.71
C PRO A 8 32.92 7.99 26.91
N ARG A 9 32.64 9.27 27.20
CA ARG A 9 31.54 10.03 26.61
C ARG A 9 31.83 10.45 25.18
N LEU A 10 33.08 10.73 24.86
CA LEU A 10 33.48 11.28 23.55
C LEU A 10 33.37 10.28 22.38
N PRO A 11 33.83 9.01 22.50
CA PRO A 11 33.64 8.04 21.42
C PRO A 11 32.18 7.62 21.24
N ILE A 12 31.40 7.55 22.34
CA ILE A 12 29.96 7.22 22.30
C ILE A 12 29.15 8.34 21.65
N LEU A 13 29.50 9.61 21.90
CA LEU A 13 28.84 10.75 21.26
C LEU A 13 29.12 10.78 19.75
N MET A 14 30.36 10.47 19.35
CA MET A 14 30.73 10.37 17.93
C MET A 14 29.96 9.25 17.23
N THR A 15 29.88 8.05 17.80
CA THR A 15 29.08 6.97 17.20
C THR A 15 27.60 7.34 17.14
N LEU A 16 27.02 7.96 18.18
CA LEU A 16 25.63 8.45 18.12
C LEU A 16 25.39 9.46 16.99
N CYS A 17 26.32 10.39 16.75
CA CYS A 17 26.23 11.35 15.65
C CYS A 17 26.30 10.67 14.27
N LEU A 18 27.13 9.63 14.09
CA LEU A 18 27.17 8.87 12.84
C LEU A 18 25.87 8.08 12.58
N LEU A 19 25.21 7.57 13.62
CA LEU A 19 23.92 6.89 13.47
C LEU A 19 22.74 7.87 13.25
N ALA A 20 22.83 9.10 13.74
CA ALA A 20 21.78 10.12 13.57
C ALA A 20 21.73 10.73 12.14
N GLY A 21 22.78 10.56 11.33
CA GLY A 21 22.84 11.05 9.95
C GLY A 21 22.14 10.16 8.92
N CYS A 22 21.74 8.94 9.28
CA CYS A 22 20.99 8.07 8.39
C CYS A 22 19.54 8.56 8.30
N LYS A 23 19.18 9.22 7.18
CA LYS A 23 17.77 9.41 6.82
C LYS A 23 17.19 8.04 6.47
N THR A 24 16.75 7.28 7.49
CA THR A 24 16.26 5.89 7.37
C THR A 24 14.92 5.79 6.66
N HIS A 25 14.27 6.92 6.38
CA HIS A 25 13.02 6.98 5.65
C HIS A 25 13.14 8.04 4.55
N LEU A 26 13.00 7.61 3.30
CA LEU A 26 12.73 8.53 2.20
C LEU A 26 11.30 9.00 2.35
N ASP A 27 11.07 10.30 2.18
CA ASP A 27 9.70 10.81 2.12
C ASP A 27 8.98 10.11 0.96
N PRO A 28 7.76 9.59 1.18
CA PRO A 28 7.04 8.90 0.12
C PRO A 28 6.77 9.89 -1.00
N VAL A 29 7.20 9.55 -2.21
CA VAL A 29 6.91 10.42 -3.35
C VAL A 29 5.43 10.31 -3.67
N SER A 30 4.70 11.41 -3.45
CA SER A 30 3.27 11.49 -3.69
C SER A 30 3.02 12.16 -5.03
N TYR A 31 2.50 11.39 -5.97
CA TYR A 31 2.00 11.89 -7.26
C TYR A 31 0.48 11.97 -7.22
N SER A 32 -0.12 12.75 -8.13
CA SER A 32 -1.58 12.84 -8.21
C SER A 32 -2.18 11.45 -8.43
N PRO A 33 -3.12 10.99 -7.58
CA PRO A 33 -3.86 9.75 -7.79
C PRO A 33 -5.04 9.93 -8.76
N GLY A 34 -5.26 11.16 -9.24
CA GLY A 34 -6.42 11.52 -10.05
C GLY A 34 -6.32 11.09 -11.50
N TYR A 35 -7.49 11.03 -12.13
CA TYR A 35 -7.66 10.67 -13.53
C TYR A 35 -8.64 11.64 -14.19
N THR A 36 -8.30 12.10 -15.38
CA THR A 36 -9.13 13.00 -16.17
C THR A 36 -9.56 12.33 -17.48
N ALA A 37 -10.81 12.53 -17.86
CA ALA A 37 -11.33 12.08 -19.14
C ALA A 37 -10.91 13.07 -20.24
N VAL A 38 -10.14 12.58 -21.21
CA VAL A 38 -9.63 13.38 -22.33
C VAL A 38 -10.24 12.87 -23.63
N THR A 39 -10.75 13.78 -24.46
CA THR A 39 -11.21 13.47 -25.82
C THR A 39 -10.01 13.43 -26.76
N ARG A 40 -9.69 12.27 -27.31
CA ARG A 40 -8.67 12.12 -28.35
C ARG A 40 -9.16 12.71 -29.68
N ALA A 41 -8.24 13.00 -30.59
CA ALA A 41 -8.51 13.51 -31.93
C ALA A 41 -9.46 12.63 -32.77
N ASP A 42 -9.60 11.35 -32.44
CA ASP A 42 -10.54 10.40 -33.05
C ASP A 42 -11.96 10.48 -32.44
N GLY A 43 -12.21 11.41 -31.51
CA GLY A 43 -13.47 11.60 -30.81
C GLY A 43 -13.71 10.63 -29.65
N ARG A 44 -12.77 9.72 -29.35
CA ARG A 44 -12.91 8.77 -28.25
C ARG A 44 -12.55 9.45 -26.93
N VAL A 45 -13.38 9.24 -25.92
CA VAL A 45 -13.06 9.65 -24.53
C VAL A 45 -12.20 8.56 -23.90
N GLU A 46 -10.97 8.93 -23.52
CA GLU A 46 -10.05 8.06 -22.81
C GLU A 46 -9.72 8.65 -21.44
N LEU A 47 -9.69 7.78 -20.43
CA LEU A 47 -9.27 8.16 -19.08
C LEU A 47 -7.74 8.18 -19.02
N VAL A 48 -7.15 9.30 -18.60
CA VAL A 48 -5.71 9.51 -18.52
C VAL A 48 -5.34 9.95 -17.09
N PRO A 49 -4.24 9.44 -16.50
CA PRO A 49 -3.79 9.92 -15.19
C PRO A 49 -3.40 11.39 -15.22
N ASP A 50 -3.75 12.14 -14.17
CA ASP A 50 -3.39 13.56 -14.06
C ASP A 50 -1.87 13.76 -13.98
N ALA A 51 -1.14 12.77 -13.45
CA ALA A 51 0.33 12.76 -13.45
C ALA A 51 0.91 12.85 -14.88
N CYS A 52 0.20 12.37 -15.90
CA CYS A 52 0.65 12.46 -17.30
C CYS A 52 0.43 13.84 -17.93
N MET A 53 -0.36 14.71 -17.27
CA MET A 53 -0.60 16.09 -17.72
C MET A 53 0.47 17.05 -17.21
N GLN A 54 1.37 16.58 -16.34
CA GLN A 54 2.49 17.36 -15.84
C GLN A 54 3.59 17.48 -16.91
N PRO A 55 4.46 18.50 -16.82
CA PRO A 55 5.62 18.60 -17.71
C PRO A 55 6.50 17.35 -17.61
N ALA A 56 7.16 17.01 -18.72
CA ALA A 56 8.12 15.91 -18.76
C ALA A 56 9.18 16.06 -17.66
N ALA A 57 9.76 14.93 -17.24
CA ALA A 57 10.81 14.95 -16.24
C ALA A 57 11.96 15.89 -16.68
N GLN A 58 12.55 16.60 -15.72
CA GLN A 58 13.66 17.50 -15.96
C GLN A 58 14.99 16.76 -15.74
N ASP A 59 16.05 17.26 -16.38
CA ASP A 59 17.41 16.75 -16.20
C ASP A 59 18.03 17.27 -14.89
N ASP A 60 17.51 16.78 -13.76
CA ASP A 60 17.97 17.23 -12.43
C ASP A 60 19.41 16.75 -12.12
N ILE A 61 19.93 15.78 -12.87
CA ILE A 61 21.25 15.15 -12.67
C ILE A 61 22.30 15.73 -13.64
N GLY A 62 21.88 16.54 -14.64
CA GLY A 62 22.77 17.22 -15.57
C GLY A 62 23.43 16.29 -16.58
N VAL A 63 22.68 15.31 -17.09
CA VAL A 63 23.11 14.35 -18.12
C VAL A 63 23.31 15.03 -19.48
N GLY A 64 22.77 16.24 -19.70
CA GLY A 64 23.12 17.11 -20.82
C GLY A 64 22.56 16.62 -22.16
N GLU A 65 23.44 16.49 -23.16
CA GLU A 65 23.07 16.14 -24.55
C GLU A 65 22.48 14.74 -24.71
N ASP A 66 22.73 13.84 -23.74
CA ASP A 66 22.17 12.49 -23.71
C ASP A 66 20.80 12.42 -23.00
N PHE A 67 20.25 13.54 -22.53
CA PHE A 67 18.98 13.54 -21.82
C PHE A 67 17.79 13.30 -22.76
N GLN A 68 17.12 12.15 -22.62
CA GLN A 68 15.82 11.93 -23.25
C GLN A 68 14.69 12.32 -22.28
N PRO A 69 13.72 13.14 -22.72
CA PRO A 69 12.58 13.52 -21.88
C PRO A 69 11.75 12.28 -21.55
N LEU A 70 11.83 11.86 -20.29
CA LEU A 70 11.04 10.77 -19.74
C LEU A 70 9.63 11.25 -19.42
N LEU A 71 8.69 10.31 -19.32
CA LEU A 71 7.35 10.63 -18.83
C LEU A 71 7.45 11.29 -17.45
N PRO A 72 6.49 12.18 -17.11
CA PRO A 72 6.44 12.77 -15.78
C PRO A 72 6.39 11.68 -14.71
N PRO A 73 6.97 11.93 -13.54
CA PRO A 73 7.04 10.93 -12.51
C PRO A 73 5.63 10.55 -12.03
N GLY A 74 5.38 9.25 -11.84
CA GLY A 74 4.06 8.69 -11.55
C GLY A 74 3.17 8.43 -12.77
N CYS A 75 3.41 9.05 -13.94
CA CYS A 75 2.58 8.83 -15.13
C CYS A 75 2.61 7.37 -15.61
N ALA A 76 3.80 6.80 -15.82
CA ALA A 76 3.95 5.42 -16.29
C ALA A 76 3.34 4.42 -15.30
N SER A 77 3.53 4.64 -14.00
CA SER A 77 2.98 3.78 -12.95
C SER A 77 1.45 3.81 -12.97
N ASN A 78 0.84 4.99 -12.96
CA ASN A 78 -0.61 5.13 -12.97
C ASN A 78 -1.24 4.63 -14.28
N LEU A 79 -0.56 4.76 -15.43
CA LEU A 79 -0.99 4.17 -16.69
C LEU A 79 -1.04 2.64 -16.63
N ILE A 80 -0.01 2.01 -16.07
CA ILE A 80 0.04 0.55 -15.89
C ILE A 80 -1.07 0.11 -14.92
N LEU A 81 -1.26 0.83 -13.81
CA LEU A 81 -2.35 0.57 -12.87
C LEU A 81 -3.70 0.61 -13.56
N LEU A 82 -3.95 1.62 -14.41
CA LEU A 82 -5.21 1.76 -15.15
C LEU A 82 -5.44 0.60 -16.15
N GLN A 83 -4.39 -0.01 -16.69
CA GLN A 83 -4.49 -1.17 -17.56
C GLN A 83 -4.83 -2.46 -16.80
N MET A 84 -4.57 -2.52 -15.50
CA MET A 84 -4.87 -3.68 -14.65
C MET A 84 -6.28 -3.62 -14.03
N VAL A 85 -7.00 -2.51 -14.15
CA VAL A 85 -8.36 -2.38 -13.61
C VAL A 85 -9.34 -3.20 -14.45
N GLU A 86 -10.23 -3.94 -13.79
CA GLU A 86 -11.30 -4.73 -14.43
C GLU A 86 -12.22 -3.83 -15.26
N GLN A 87 -12.73 -2.74 -14.67
CA GLN A 87 -13.61 -1.79 -15.32
C GLN A 87 -13.14 -0.35 -15.10
N ARG A 88 -12.73 0.33 -16.18
CA ARG A 88 -12.13 1.69 -16.11
C ARG A 88 -13.04 2.75 -15.45
N SER A 89 -14.36 2.62 -15.55
CA SER A 89 -15.30 3.56 -14.91
C SER A 89 -15.22 3.54 -13.39
N ASP A 90 -14.81 2.41 -12.81
CA ASP A 90 -14.78 2.21 -11.36
C ASP A 90 -13.68 3.05 -10.69
N VAL A 91 -12.65 3.43 -11.44
CA VAL A 91 -11.59 4.33 -10.96
C VAL A 91 -12.15 5.69 -10.57
N VAL A 92 -13.19 6.16 -11.26
CA VAL A 92 -13.80 7.47 -11.04
C VAL A 92 -15.05 7.36 -10.16
N GLN A 93 -15.89 6.35 -10.44
CA GLN A 93 -17.21 6.25 -9.82
C GLN A 93 -17.21 5.35 -8.57
N GLY A 94 -16.19 4.52 -8.41
CA GLY A 94 -16.21 3.42 -7.45
C GLY A 94 -17.30 2.39 -7.76
N ARG A 95 -17.45 1.43 -6.86
CA ARG A 95 -18.55 0.47 -6.89
C ARG A 95 -19.22 0.41 -5.53
N SER A 96 -20.52 0.17 -5.54
CA SER A 96 -21.24 -0.18 -4.32
C SER A 96 -20.67 -1.49 -3.79
N THR A 97 -20.10 -1.45 -2.59
CA THR A 97 -19.49 -2.60 -1.91
C THR A 97 -20.53 -3.49 -1.20
N GLY A 98 -21.82 -3.27 -1.46
CA GLY A 98 -22.93 -4.01 -0.85
C GLY A 98 -23.15 -3.65 0.61
N SER A 99 -23.97 -4.44 1.31
CA SER A 99 -24.18 -4.26 2.74
C SER A 99 -22.89 -4.52 3.51
N VAL A 100 -22.62 -3.72 4.55
CA VAL A 100 -21.45 -3.92 5.41
C VAL A 100 -21.56 -5.30 6.07
N MET A 101 -20.60 -6.16 5.79
CA MET A 101 -20.52 -7.52 6.32
C MET A 101 -20.00 -7.52 7.76
N ALA A 102 -20.66 -6.79 8.66
CA ALA A 102 -20.19 -6.55 10.02
C ALA A 102 -20.04 -7.83 10.85
N ALA A 103 -21.01 -8.75 10.78
CA ALA A 103 -20.96 -10.00 11.54
C ALA A 103 -19.82 -10.96 11.13
N PRO A 104 -19.62 -11.30 9.85
CA PRO A 104 -18.49 -12.16 9.46
C PRO A 104 -17.13 -11.47 9.59
N VAL A 105 -17.02 -10.16 9.33
CA VAL A 105 -15.78 -9.40 9.57
C VAL A 105 -15.45 -9.38 11.07
N GLY A 106 -16.45 -9.16 11.92
CA GLY A 106 -16.29 -9.20 13.38
C GLY A 106 -15.81 -10.57 13.87
N ARG A 107 -16.38 -11.68 13.36
CA ARG A 107 -15.89 -13.03 13.70
C ARG A 107 -14.47 -13.28 13.22
N ALA A 108 -14.10 -12.84 12.01
CA ALA A 108 -12.74 -12.99 11.49
C ALA A 108 -11.73 -12.18 12.32
N ALA A 109 -12.09 -10.94 12.69
CA ALA A 109 -11.28 -10.11 13.56
C ALA A 109 -11.13 -10.73 14.96
N GLN A 110 -12.21 -11.28 15.51
CA GLN A 110 -12.17 -11.95 16.81
C GLN A 110 -11.22 -13.15 16.81
N VAL A 111 -11.19 -13.96 15.76
CA VAL A 111 -10.23 -15.07 15.63
C VAL A 111 -8.78 -14.57 15.65
N TYR A 112 -8.51 -13.42 15.03
CA TYR A 112 -7.17 -12.83 15.01
C TYR A 112 -6.79 -12.21 16.37
N ILE A 113 -7.72 -11.50 17.00
CA ILE A 113 -7.50 -10.79 18.28
C ILE A 113 -7.42 -11.77 19.45
N ASP A 114 -8.38 -12.69 19.54
CA ASP A 114 -8.47 -13.64 20.65
C ASP A 114 -7.54 -14.85 20.43
N GLY A 115 -6.93 -14.97 19.25
CA GLY A 115 -5.98 -16.03 18.93
C GLY A 115 -6.57 -17.43 19.08
N TYR A 116 -7.89 -17.60 18.86
CA TYR A 116 -8.58 -18.88 19.06
C TYR A 116 -7.82 -19.99 18.36
N ASP A 117 -7.37 -20.96 19.16
CA ASP A 117 -6.58 -22.10 18.71
C ASP A 117 -7.36 -22.81 17.60
N ARG A 118 -6.78 -22.84 16.40
CA ARG A 118 -7.40 -23.39 15.19
C ARG A 118 -7.89 -24.83 15.43
N GLU A 119 -7.25 -25.53 16.35
CA GLU A 119 -7.60 -26.86 16.82
C GLU A 119 -8.94 -26.91 17.56
N GLU A 120 -9.25 -25.94 18.43
CA GLU A 120 -10.51 -25.86 19.18
C GLU A 120 -11.70 -25.59 18.24
N LEU A 121 -11.48 -24.76 17.21
CA LEU A 121 -12.48 -24.49 16.17
C LEU A 121 -12.76 -25.73 15.32
N ARG A 122 -11.71 -26.47 14.93
CA ARG A 122 -11.85 -27.75 14.20
C ARG A 122 -12.61 -28.79 15.04
N ARG A 123 -12.35 -28.85 16.36
CA ARG A 123 -13.04 -29.77 17.27
C ARG A 123 -14.55 -29.48 17.35
N ARG A 124 -14.92 -28.20 17.50
CA ARG A 124 -16.34 -27.78 17.53
C ARG A 124 -17.06 -28.04 16.20
N GLN A 125 -16.38 -27.85 15.07
CA GLN A 125 -16.96 -28.16 13.75
C GLN A 125 -17.20 -29.67 13.57
N ALA A 126 -16.26 -30.52 14.00
CA ALA A 126 -16.44 -31.97 13.97
C ALA A 126 -17.59 -32.44 14.88
N GLU A 127 -17.72 -31.86 16.08
CA GLU A 127 -18.84 -32.15 17.00
C GLU A 127 -20.20 -31.69 16.43
N GLN A 128 -20.23 -30.56 15.71
CA GLN A 128 -21.45 -30.08 15.04
C GLN A 128 -21.84 -30.99 13.87
N GLN A 129 -20.87 -31.39 13.03
CA GLN A 129 -21.11 -32.30 11.91
C GLN A 129 -21.63 -33.67 12.37
N ALA A 130 -21.02 -34.24 13.41
CA ALA A 130 -21.48 -35.51 14.00
C ALA A 130 -22.90 -35.42 14.57
N ASN A 131 -23.27 -34.27 15.16
CA ASN A 131 -24.63 -34.02 15.66
C ASN A 131 -25.67 -33.79 14.55
N THR A 132 -25.29 -33.18 13.43
CA THR A 132 -26.17 -33.08 12.26
C THR A 132 -26.38 -34.43 11.59
N ASP A 133 -25.31 -35.22 11.38
CA ASP A 133 -25.42 -36.57 10.79
C ASP A 133 -26.32 -37.50 11.62
N THR A 134 -26.17 -37.48 12.95
CA THR A 134 -27.02 -38.28 13.85
C THR A 134 -28.48 -37.84 13.88
N ARG A 135 -28.77 -36.57 13.54
CA ARG A 135 -30.14 -36.07 13.39
C ARG A 135 -30.75 -36.42 12.03
N GLU A 136 -29.95 -36.45 10.97
CA GLU A 136 -30.41 -36.84 9.63
C GLU A 136 -30.57 -38.36 9.48
N ALA A 137 -29.83 -39.15 10.25
CA ALA A 137 -29.94 -40.62 10.28
C ALA A 137 -31.14 -41.16 11.08
N ARG A 138 -31.99 -40.30 11.64
CA ARG A 138 -33.16 -40.67 12.45
C ARG A 138 -34.46 -40.25 11.78
#